data_AF-A0AAE3QQA7-F1
#
_entry.id   AF-A0AAE3QQA7-F1
#
_cell.length_a   1.000
_cell.length_b   1.000
_cell.length_c   1.000
_cell.angle_alpha   90.00
_cell.angle_beta   90.00
_cell.angle_gamma   90.00
#
_symmetry.space_group_name_H-M   'P 1'
#
loop_
_entity.id
_entity.type
_entity.pdbx_description
1 polymer ?
#
loop_
_entity_poly.entity_id
_entity_poly.type
_entity_poly.pdbx_seq_one_letter_code
_entity_poly.pdbx_strand_id
1 'polypeptide(L)' 'MFTFTIRARKKLKYALAVAITSILSIPTFATDYYVSTSGSDSNDGSQSRPWRTIAKAAQTVPSGSHMIYVAAG' A
#
# COMPACT_ATOMS: atom_id res chain seq x y z
N MET A 1 33.23 -33.07 26.57
CA MET A 1 31.87 -32.54 26.80
C MET A 1 31.84 -31.03 26.55
N PHE A 2 31.94 -30.54 25.30
CA PHE A 2 31.77 -29.10 24.98
C PHE A 2 31.48 -28.92 23.49
N THR A 3 30.24 -29.19 23.05
CA THR A 3 29.85 -28.89 21.65
C THR A 3 28.35 -28.63 21.47
N PHE A 4 27.65 -28.13 22.49
CA PHE A 4 26.23 -27.77 22.38
C PHE A 4 25.98 -26.26 22.16
N THR A 5 26.96 -25.40 22.44
CA THR A 5 26.71 -23.95 22.56
C THR A 5 26.75 -23.17 21.24
N ILE A 6 27.42 -23.67 20.20
CA ILE A 6 27.62 -22.91 18.94
C ILE A 6 26.37 -22.92 18.06
N ARG A 7 25.64 -24.05 17.99
CA ARG A 7 24.43 -24.19 17.15
C ARG A 7 23.26 -23.35 17.67
N ALA A 8 23.10 -23.25 18.99
CA ALA A 8 22.07 -22.43 19.63
C ALA A 8 22.27 -20.92 19.38
N ARG A 9 23.52 -20.44 19.39
CA ARG A 9 23.84 -19.02 19.14
C ARG A 9 23.56 -18.59 17.71
N LYS A 10 23.73 -19.46 16.72
CA LYS A 10 23.36 -19.16 15.32
C LYS A 10 21.84 -19.08 15.16
N LYS A 11 21.09 -20.05 15.71
CA LYS A 11 19.62 -20.04 15.67
C LYS A 11 19.01 -18.81 16.35
N LEU A 12 19.56 -18.38 17.49
CA LEU A 12 19.13 -17.16 18.18
C LEU A 12 19.40 -15.89 17.36
N LYS A 13 20.54 -15.81 16.65
CA LYS A 13 20.87 -14.70 15.76
C LYS A 13 19.92 -14.61 14.56
N TYR A 14 19.60 -15.75 13.94
CA TYR A 14 18.63 -15.76 12.84
C TYR A 14 17.21 -15.44 13.31
N ALA A 15 16.81 -15.94 14.48
CA ALA A 15 15.52 -15.60 15.09
C ALA A 15 15.40 -14.10 15.40
N LEU A 16 16.46 -13.48 15.92
CA LEU A 16 16.50 -12.04 16.17
C LEU A 16 16.46 -11.24 14.86
N ALA A 17 17.19 -11.67 13.83
CA ALA A 17 17.17 -11.02 12.51
C ALA A 17 15.78 -11.07 11.87
N VAL A 18 15.10 -12.21 11.93
CA VAL A 18 13.71 -12.36 11.42
C VAL A 18 12.74 -11.48 12.22
N ALA A 19 12.84 -11.49 13.55
CA ALA A 19 12.00 -10.64 14.41
C ALA A 19 12.15 -9.15 14.08
N ILE A 20 13.38 -8.66 13.86
CA ILE A 20 13.64 -7.27 13.46
C ILE A 20 13.00 -6.96 12.10
N THR A 21 13.11 -7.85 11.10
CA THR A 21 12.52 -7.59 9.78
C THR A 21 11.00 -7.56 9.79
N SER A 22 10.35 -8.40 10.60
CA SER A 22 8.88 -8.42 10.71
C SER A 22 8.34 -7.16 11.39
N ILE A 23 9.06 -6.59 12.36
CA ILE A 23 8.68 -5.34 13.04
C ILE A 23 8.74 -4.14 12.08
N LEU A 24 9.59 -4.20 11.05
CA LEU A 24 9.77 -3.13 10.06
C LEU A 24 8.79 -3.20 8.88
N SER A 25 7.84 -4.13 8.88
CA SER A 25 6.83 -4.21 7.81
C SER A 25 5.75 -3.14 7.99
N ILE A 26 5.67 -2.19 7.04
CA ILE A 26 4.63 -1.16 7.02
C ILE A 26 3.50 -1.65 6.09
N PRO A 27 2.25 -1.80 6.57
CA PRO A 27 1.14 -2.14 5.69
C PRO A 27 0.84 -0.97 4.75
N THR A 28 0.85 -1.20 3.44
CA THR A 28 0.38 -0.22 2.46
C THR A 28 -1.07 -0.51 2.09
N PHE A 29 -1.98 0.40 2.44
CA PHE A 29 -3.37 0.31 2.01
C PHE A 29 -3.53 1.05 0.68
N ALA A 30 -3.97 0.33 -0.34
CA ALA A 30 -4.37 0.93 -1.60
C ALA A 30 -5.74 1.61 -1.41
N THR A 31 -5.82 2.90 -1.69
CA THR A 31 -7.10 3.63 -1.77
C THR A 31 -7.68 3.50 -3.17
N ASP A 32 -8.97 3.23 -3.25
CA ASP A 32 -9.75 3.20 -4.48
C ASP A 32 -10.29 4.60 -4.81
N TYR A 33 -10.07 5.04 -6.06
CA TYR A 33 -10.55 6.32 -6.58
C TYR A 33 -11.46 6.12 -7.79
N TYR A 34 -12.34 7.09 -8.05
CA TYR A 34 -13.39 6.99 -9.06
C TYR A 34 -13.42 8.20 -9.99
N VAL A 35 -13.57 7.92 -11.28
CA VAL A 35 -13.74 8.90 -12.37
C VAL A 35 -15.01 8.57 -13.15
N SER A 36 -15.85 9.57 -13.42
CA SER A 36 -17.08 9.43 -14.19
C SER A 36 -17.34 10.67 -15.04
N THR A 37 -17.87 10.51 -16.26
CA THR A 37 -18.26 11.62 -17.14
C THR A 37 -19.32 12.54 -16.52
N SER A 38 -20.14 12.01 -15.61
CA SER A 38 -21.15 12.75 -14.84
C SER A 38 -20.63 13.40 -13.55
N GLY A 39 -19.35 13.19 -13.20
CA GLY A 39 -18.72 13.71 -12.00
C GLY A 39 -18.26 15.17 -12.10
N SER A 40 -17.42 15.59 -11.16
CA SER A 40 -16.79 16.93 -11.13
C SER A 40 -15.36 16.87 -10.62
N ASP A 41 -14.44 17.61 -11.25
CA ASP A 41 -13.04 17.70 -10.81
C ASP A 41 -12.86 18.49 -9.49
N SER A 42 -13.93 19.12 -9.00
CA SER A 42 -13.99 19.70 -7.65
C SER A 42 -14.33 18.68 -6.56
N ASN A 43 -14.66 17.44 -6.91
CA ASN A 43 -14.94 16.39 -5.94
C ASN A 43 -13.66 15.79 -5.33
N ASP A 44 -13.84 14.86 -4.40
CA ASP A 44 -12.75 14.18 -3.69
C ASP A 44 -12.29 12.87 -4.33
N GLY A 45 -12.97 12.41 -5.40
CA GLY A 45 -12.64 11.16 -6.09
C GLY A 45 -13.19 9.91 -5.40
N SER A 46 -14.07 10.07 -4.40
CA SER A 46 -14.81 8.97 -3.79
C SER A 46 -15.85 8.39 -4.74
N GLN A 47 -16.34 7.18 -4.46
CA GLN A 47 -17.39 6.56 -5.27
C GLN A 47 -18.68 7.41 -5.31
N SER A 48 -19.04 8.07 -4.21
CA SER A 48 -20.18 8.98 -4.13
C SER A 48 -19.98 10.31 -4.84
N ARG A 49 -18.71 10.73 -4.99
CA ARG A 49 -18.33 12.02 -5.57
C ARG A 49 -17.10 11.80 -6.47
N PRO A 50 -17.28 11.17 -7.64
CA PRO A 50 -16.16 10.88 -8.53
C PRO A 50 -15.64 12.16 -9.19
N TRP A 51 -14.37 12.14 -9.59
CA TRP A 51 -13.82 13.17 -10.47
C TRP A 51 -14.41 13.05 -11.87
N ARG A 52 -14.35 14.13 -12.65
CA ARG A 52 -14.83 14.11 -14.04
C ARG A 52 -13.78 13.61 -15.00
N THR A 53 -12.51 13.93 -14.75
CA THR A 53 -11.41 13.65 -15.67
C THR A 53 -10.34 12.75 -15.05
N ILE A 54 -9.73 11.92 -15.90
CA ILE A 54 -8.59 11.10 -15.48
C ILE A 54 -7.34 11.95 -15.20
N ALA A 55 -7.24 13.14 -15.84
CA ALA A 55 -6.16 14.09 -15.58
C ALA A 55 -6.20 14.60 -14.14
N LYS A 56 -7.39 14.88 -13.59
CA LYS A 56 -7.54 15.27 -12.18
C LYS A 56 -7.08 14.15 -11.24
N ALA A 57 -7.45 12.91 -11.55
CA ALA A 57 -7.01 11.74 -10.77
C ALA A 57 -5.47 11.60 -10.81
N ALA A 58 -4.86 11.67 -11.99
CA ALA A 58 -3.41 11.53 -12.16
C ALA A 58 -2.59 12.60 -11.42
N GLN A 59 -3.14 13.80 -11.22
CA GLN A 59 -2.48 14.88 -10.48
C GLN A 59 -2.68 14.81 -8.96
N THR A 60 -3.73 14.12 -8.50
CA THR A 60 -4.16 14.15 -7.10
C THR A 60 -3.85 12.86 -6.35
N VAL A 61 -3.90 11.72 -7.03
CA VAL A 61 -3.61 10.41 -6.43
C VAL A 61 -2.10 10.33 -6.11
N PRO A 62 -1.73 10.00 -4.86
CA PRO A 62 -0.32 9.82 -4.49
C PRO A 62 0.34 8.72 -5.34
N SER A 63 1.66 8.78 -5.49
CA SER A 63 2.40 7.67 -6.06
C SER A 63 2.34 6.46 -5.12
N GLY A 64 2.10 5.28 -5.67
CA GLY A 64 1.95 4.05 -4.88
C GLY A 64 1.03 3.04 -5.57
N SER A 65 0.65 2.01 -4.83
CA SER A 65 -0.38 1.06 -5.27
C SER A 65 -1.76 1.65 -5.02
N HIS A 66 -2.35 2.27 -6.04
CA HIS A 66 -3.71 2.82 -6.02
C HIS A 66 -4.49 2.32 -7.23
N MET A 67 -5.80 2.15 -7.06
CA MET A 67 -6.69 1.75 -8.14
C MET A 67 -7.59 2.93 -8.52
N ILE A 68 -7.72 3.19 -9.82
CA ILE A 68 -8.62 4.22 -10.36
C ILE A 68 -9.67 3.52 -11.22
N TYR A 69 -10.92 3.55 -10.77
CA TYR A 69 -12.07 3.05 -11.52
C TYR A 69 -12.60 4.14 -12.43
N VAL A 70 -12.77 3.82 -13.71
CA VAL A 70 -13.39 4.71 -14.68
C VAL A 70 -14.77 4.15 -15.02
N ALA A 71 -15.82 4.92 -14.74
CA ALA A 71 -17.18 4.54 -15.09
C ALA A 71 -17.32 4.38 -16.60
N ALA A 72 -18.20 3.47 -17.02
CA ALA A 72 -18.58 3.38 -18.42
C ALA A 72 -19.18 4.70 -18.89
N GLY A 73 -18.83 5.10 -20.12
CA GLY A 73 -19.25 6.36 -20.74
C GLY A 73 -20.73 6.39 -21.07
#